data_AF-A0A925LWE6-F1
#
_entry.id   AF-A0A925LWE6-F1
#
_cell.length_a   1.000
_cell.length_b   1.000
_cell.length_c   1.000
_cell.angle_alpha   90.00
_cell.angle_beta   90.00
_cell.angle_gamma   90.00
#
_symmetry.space_group_name_H-M   'P 1'
#
loop_
_entity.id
_entity.type
_entity.pdbx_description
1 polymer ?
#
loop_
_entity_poly.entity_id
_entity_poly.type
_entity_poly.pdbx_seq_one_letter_code
_entity_poly.pdbx_strand_id
1 'polypeptide(L)'
;MPFDTRHFPYKSLNAAILLLVNLCSAARAADEVDYNRDVRPILSDTCYKCHGPDAAERKAGLRLDSHDGAVAKLESGATAIVPGKTDEGELLARIRSTDPDLIMPPPVSGKKLTPQQIDTLTKWIAQGAEYKGHWSFIRPQRAAPPAVSDEAWCRNPIDRFVMEKLDTTGLKPSAEADRVTLIRRVTLDLTGLPPTPDEVHAFLADADPNAYEKVVDRLLASPRFGEQMTRYWLDLVRYGDSHGLHLDNERALWKYREWVINAINANKPFDQFTVEQLAGDLLPDSTIDQKIATGFNRCNVSTSEGGSINEEVLVRYAVDRTETMSTIFMGMTLGCAVCHDHKFDPVTQKEFYQLFAFYNASADAAMDGNALAPPPTIKVPTSEQTAMIADLDAKIASVKDQITSALASVDYVDPGVGTVPTSLEPAEFIWIEDEAPAGAQLQGDTPWEFVSAPDHPVHTGTKSSRRKADA
;
A
#
# COMPACT_ATOMS: atom_id res chain seq x y z
N MET A 1 4.07 32.31 -61.64
CA MET A 1 4.82 33.58 -61.50
C MET A 1 5.74 33.43 -60.31
N PRO A 2 7.06 33.58 -60.50
CA PRO A 2 8.08 33.21 -59.53
C PRO A 2 8.56 34.42 -58.73
N PHE A 3 9.09 34.18 -57.53
CA PHE A 3 10.21 34.97 -57.03
C PHE A 3 11.31 34.03 -56.54
N ASP A 4 12.35 34.02 -57.36
CA ASP A 4 13.71 33.57 -57.09
C ASP A 4 14.45 34.67 -56.32
N THR A 5 15.11 34.31 -55.22
CA THR A 5 16.32 35.02 -54.77
C THR A 5 17.31 34.07 -54.09
N ARG A 6 18.25 33.57 -54.90
CA ARG A 6 19.72 33.60 -54.72
C ARG A 6 20.36 33.27 -53.35
N HIS A 7 21.26 32.29 -53.42
CA HIS A 7 22.29 31.95 -52.43
C HIS A 7 23.29 33.07 -52.13
N PHE A 8 23.79 33.11 -50.89
CA PHE A 8 25.16 33.50 -50.54
C PHE A 8 25.73 32.56 -49.47
N PRO A 9 26.99 32.10 -49.56
CA PRO A 9 27.56 31.09 -48.67
C PRO A 9 28.34 31.73 -47.51
N TYR A 10 27.91 31.48 -46.27
CA TYR A 10 28.72 31.69 -45.07
C TYR A 10 28.52 30.50 -44.12
N LYS A 11 29.09 29.34 -44.47
CA LYS A 11 29.10 28.15 -43.59
C LYS A 11 30.45 27.45 -43.64
N SER A 12 31.46 28.08 -43.05
CA SER A 12 32.72 27.37 -42.77
C SER A 12 33.51 27.91 -41.58
N LEU A 13 32.99 28.88 -40.80
CA LEU A 13 33.68 29.37 -39.60
C LEU A 13 32.94 29.12 -38.27
N ASN A 14 31.63 28.83 -38.28
CA ASN A 14 30.85 28.59 -37.06
C ASN A 14 30.85 27.13 -36.57
N ALA A 15 31.26 26.17 -37.39
CA ALA A 15 31.28 24.75 -37.01
C ALA A 15 32.44 24.41 -36.06
N ALA A 16 33.59 25.11 -36.18
CA ALA A 16 34.74 24.88 -35.31
C ALA A 16 34.53 25.45 -33.88
N ILE A 17 33.78 26.54 -33.75
CA ILE A 17 33.50 27.18 -32.45
C ILE A 17 32.42 26.40 -31.67
N LEU A 18 31.40 25.83 -32.35
CA LEU A 18 30.42 24.95 -31.70
C LEU A 18 30.99 23.59 -31.26
N LEU A 19 32.05 23.10 -31.92
CA LEU A 19 32.74 21.87 -31.50
C LEU A 19 33.59 22.10 -30.23
N LEU A 20 34.28 23.24 -30.15
CA LEU A 20 35.14 23.59 -29.01
C LEU A 20 34.35 23.91 -27.73
N VAL A 21 33.14 24.48 -27.85
CA VAL A 21 32.28 24.75 -26.68
C VAL A 21 31.68 23.46 -26.10
N ASN A 22 31.36 22.45 -26.92
CA ASN A 22 30.87 21.15 -26.44
C ASN A 22 31.97 20.28 -25.79
N LEU A 23 33.22 20.36 -26.27
CA LEU A 23 34.35 19.64 -25.68
C LEU A 23 34.75 20.18 -24.28
N CYS A 24 34.61 21.49 -24.04
CA CYS A 24 34.86 22.06 -22.70
C CYS A 24 33.75 21.77 -21.68
N SER A 25 32.49 21.65 -22.10
CA SER A 25 31.39 21.30 -21.19
C SER A 25 31.41 19.82 -20.78
N ALA A 26 31.81 18.91 -21.66
CA ALA A 26 31.93 17.49 -21.34
C ALA A 26 33.05 17.19 -20.32
N ALA A 27 34.19 17.90 -20.42
CA ALA A 27 35.28 17.75 -19.45
C ALA A 27 34.93 18.29 -18.06
N ARG A 28 34.07 19.33 -17.99
CA ARG A 28 33.66 19.93 -16.71
C ARG A 28 32.64 19.08 -15.95
N ALA A 29 31.78 18.34 -16.66
CA ALA A 29 30.81 17.43 -16.06
C ALA A 29 31.45 16.15 -15.47
N ALA A 30 32.66 15.78 -15.91
CA ALA A 30 33.37 14.62 -15.41
C ALA A 30 34.10 14.86 -14.07
N ASP A 31 34.37 16.13 -13.72
CA ASP A 31 35.09 16.52 -12.49
C ASP A 31 34.18 17.00 -11.35
N GLU A 32 32.87 17.17 -11.61
CA GLU A 32 31.91 17.63 -10.61
C GLU A 32 31.41 16.46 -9.75
N VAL A 33 31.63 16.56 -8.45
CA VAL A 33 31.21 15.53 -7.49
C VAL A 33 29.74 15.74 -7.14
N ASP A 34 28.90 14.75 -7.43
CA ASP A 34 27.49 14.80 -7.05
C ASP A 34 27.29 14.19 -5.66
N TYR A 35 26.62 14.92 -4.76
CA TYR A 35 26.41 14.47 -3.39
C TYR A 35 25.67 13.13 -3.31
N ASN A 36 24.60 12.92 -4.08
CA ASN A 36 23.81 11.69 -3.98
C ASN A 36 24.48 10.49 -4.66
N ARG A 37 25.16 10.72 -5.79
CA ARG A 37 25.86 9.67 -6.55
C ARG A 37 27.16 9.25 -5.87
N ASP A 38 27.96 10.20 -5.43
CA ASP A 38 29.36 9.97 -5.10
C ASP A 38 29.66 10.06 -3.59
N VAL A 39 29.01 10.97 -2.86
CA VAL A 39 29.36 11.30 -1.46
C VAL A 39 28.50 10.54 -0.46
N ARG A 40 27.18 10.64 -0.60
CA ARG A 40 26.20 10.06 0.32
C ARG A 40 26.41 8.55 0.52
N PRO A 41 26.68 7.72 -0.50
CA PRO A 41 26.93 6.30 -0.30
C PRO A 41 28.14 6.02 0.61
N ILE A 42 29.17 6.88 0.53
CA ILE A 42 30.35 6.79 1.39
C ILE A 42 29.96 7.11 2.83
N LEU A 43 29.27 8.24 3.05
CA LEU A 43 28.86 8.67 4.39
C LEU A 43 27.85 7.71 5.03
N SER A 44 26.92 7.17 4.25
CA SER A 44 25.91 6.23 4.75
C SER A 44 26.52 4.90 5.16
N ASP A 45 27.46 4.35 4.39
CA ASP A 45 28.09 3.07 4.69
C ASP A 45 29.10 3.16 5.85
N THR A 46 29.78 4.30 5.99
CA THR A 46 30.94 4.43 6.90
C THR A 46 30.71 5.35 8.10
N CYS A 47 29.76 6.29 8.05
CA CYS A 47 29.63 7.35 9.06
C CYS A 47 28.27 7.39 9.80
N TYR A 48 27.15 7.17 9.12
CA TYR A 48 25.81 7.47 9.67
C TYR A 48 25.42 6.64 10.90
N LYS A 49 26.03 5.46 11.10
CA LYS A 49 25.78 4.66 12.32
C LYS A 49 26.08 5.45 13.60
N CYS A 50 27.12 6.28 13.60
CA CYS A 50 27.55 7.04 14.77
C CYS A 50 27.33 8.56 14.62
N HIS A 51 27.17 9.05 13.39
CA HIS A 51 27.05 10.48 13.08
C HIS A 51 25.89 10.77 12.12
N GLY A 52 24.81 10.01 12.23
CA GLY A 52 23.63 10.13 11.37
C GLY A 52 22.36 10.55 12.13
N PRO A 53 21.18 10.22 11.59
CA PRO A 53 19.91 10.73 12.08
C PRO A 53 19.52 10.15 13.46
N ASP A 54 19.90 8.91 13.79
CA ASP A 54 19.57 8.28 15.07
C ASP A 54 20.23 9.00 16.26
N ALA A 55 19.41 9.67 17.07
CA ALA A 55 19.88 10.47 18.20
C ALA A 55 20.46 9.62 19.36
N ALA A 56 20.01 8.37 19.52
CA ALA A 56 20.43 7.52 20.63
C ALA A 56 21.86 6.99 20.43
N GLU A 57 22.24 6.71 19.18
CA GLU A 57 23.58 6.22 18.83
C GLU A 57 24.58 7.35 18.52
N ARG A 58 24.11 8.59 18.38
CA ARG A 58 24.89 9.73 17.91
C ARG A 58 26.06 10.07 18.84
N LYS A 59 27.26 10.16 18.27
CA LYS A 59 28.49 10.54 18.96
C LYS A 59 28.83 12.01 18.69
N ALA A 60 29.32 12.69 19.72
CA ALA A 60 29.76 14.09 19.70
C ALA A 60 28.72 15.11 19.20
N GLY A 61 27.42 14.73 19.19
CA GLY A 61 26.35 15.56 18.63
C GLY A 61 26.44 15.80 17.12
N LEU A 62 27.42 15.21 16.42
CA LEU A 62 27.69 15.46 15.01
C LEU A 62 26.66 14.75 14.11
N ARG A 63 26.15 15.49 13.12
CA ARG A 63 25.26 14.97 12.08
C ARG A 63 25.84 15.20 10.69
N LEU A 64 26.39 14.15 10.09
CA LEU A 64 26.91 14.15 8.72
C LEU A 64 25.81 13.89 7.66
N ASP A 65 24.62 13.49 8.10
CA ASP A 65 23.43 13.26 7.26
C ASP A 65 22.73 14.55 6.81
N SER A 66 23.05 15.70 7.43
CA SER A 66 22.47 17.00 7.11
C SER A 66 23.53 18.08 7.00
N HIS A 67 23.37 18.99 6.03
CA HIS A 67 24.27 20.14 5.84
C HIS A 67 24.49 20.93 7.13
N ASP A 68 23.40 21.40 7.75
CA ASP A 68 23.48 22.26 8.93
C ASP A 68 24.19 21.59 10.10
N GLY A 69 23.97 20.28 10.27
CA GLY A 69 24.66 19.49 11.28
C GLY A 69 26.15 19.26 11.01
N ALA A 70 26.56 19.20 9.74
CA ALA A 70 27.94 18.97 9.35
C ALA A 70 28.80 20.25 9.41
N VAL A 71 28.17 21.41 9.20
CA VAL A 71 28.83 22.73 9.26
C VAL A 71 28.62 23.44 10.61
N ALA A 72 27.81 22.90 11.51
CA ALA A 72 27.64 23.42 12.85
C ALA A 72 28.90 23.26 13.69
N LYS A 73 29.12 24.24 14.57
CA LYS A 73 30.16 24.16 15.60
C LYS A 73 29.75 23.11 16.64
N LEU A 74 30.61 22.10 16.82
CA LEU A 74 30.44 21.06 17.82
C LEU A 74 30.76 21.60 19.22
N GLU A 75 30.38 20.86 20.26
CA GLU A 75 30.69 21.20 21.66
C GLU A 75 32.20 21.31 21.91
N SER A 76 33.02 20.57 21.16
CA SER A 76 34.48 20.68 21.17
C SER A 76 35.02 22.00 20.61
N GLY A 77 34.17 22.80 19.98
CA GLY A 77 34.53 24.02 19.26
C GLY A 77 34.99 23.80 17.82
N ALA A 78 35.16 22.54 17.39
CA ALA A 78 35.52 22.19 16.01
C ALA A 78 34.31 22.19 15.08
N THR A 79 34.56 22.23 13.78
CA THR A 79 33.54 22.06 12.72
C THR A 79 33.94 20.88 11.85
N ALA A 80 33.01 19.95 11.58
CA ALA A 80 33.35 18.76 10.82
C ALA A 80 33.65 19.08 9.35
N ILE A 81 32.82 19.92 8.73
CA ILE A 81 32.97 20.33 7.34
C ILE A 81 32.97 21.85 7.25
N VAL A 82 34.03 22.40 6.67
CA VAL A 82 34.10 23.81 6.29
C VAL A 82 34.05 23.89 4.76
N PRO A 83 32.92 24.32 4.15
CA PRO A 83 32.77 24.43 2.71
C PRO A 83 33.93 25.16 2.01
N GLY A 84 34.53 24.53 1.00
CA GLY A 84 35.65 25.08 0.24
C GLY A 84 37.01 25.04 0.93
N LYS A 85 37.10 24.53 2.17
CA LYS A 85 38.33 24.52 2.98
C LYS A 85 38.69 23.10 3.40
N THR A 86 39.62 22.47 2.67
CA THR A 86 40.01 21.08 2.93
C THR A 86 40.85 20.89 4.19
N ASP A 87 41.46 21.96 4.70
CA ASP A 87 42.44 21.88 5.80
C ASP A 87 41.88 22.41 7.13
N GLU A 88 40.66 22.97 7.12
CA GLU A 88 40.02 23.57 8.31
C GLU A 88 38.91 22.67 8.91
N GLY A 89 38.46 21.65 8.19
CA GLY A 89 37.40 20.73 8.61
C GLY A 89 37.92 19.45 9.27
N GLU A 90 37.32 19.08 10.41
CA GLU A 90 37.72 17.90 11.18
C GLU A 90 37.47 16.58 10.43
N LEU A 91 36.49 16.51 9.50
CA LEU A 91 36.19 15.29 8.75
C LEU A 91 37.41 14.79 7.98
N LEU A 92 38.08 15.66 7.22
CA LEU A 92 39.26 15.27 6.44
C LEU A 92 40.46 14.97 7.34
N ALA A 93 40.63 15.68 8.45
CA ALA A 93 41.66 15.38 9.44
C ALA A 93 41.48 13.98 10.04
N ARG A 94 40.25 13.60 10.38
CA ARG A 94 39.92 12.30 10.98
C ARG A 94 40.08 11.14 10.02
N ILE A 95 39.60 11.25 8.78
CA ILE A 95 39.70 10.14 7.81
C ILE A 95 41.13 9.95 7.27
N ARG A 96 42.01 10.95 7.43
CA ARG A 96 43.44 10.89 7.03
C ARG A 96 44.38 10.60 8.20
N SER A 97 43.89 10.59 9.43
CA SER A 97 44.71 10.32 10.61
C SER A 97 45.31 8.92 10.57
N THR A 98 46.51 8.78 11.12
CA THR A 98 47.15 7.47 11.36
C THR A 98 47.04 7.02 12.82
N ASP A 99 46.54 7.89 13.70
CA ASP A 99 46.34 7.59 15.11
C ASP A 99 45.06 6.73 15.30
N PRO A 100 45.16 5.50 15.84
CA PRO A 100 44.01 4.63 16.06
C PRO A 100 42.87 5.22 16.90
N ASP A 101 43.17 6.17 17.79
CA ASP A 101 42.18 6.81 18.66
C ASP A 101 41.49 8.01 18.00
N LEU A 102 42.09 8.55 16.94
CA LEU A 102 41.55 9.70 16.20
C LEU A 102 40.97 9.33 14.84
N ILE A 103 41.47 8.27 14.21
CA ILE A 103 41.04 7.86 12.86
C ILE A 103 39.55 7.50 12.83
N MET A 104 38.87 7.97 11.79
CA MET A 104 37.48 7.62 11.51
C MET A 104 37.34 6.96 10.14
N PRO A 105 36.52 5.90 10.00
CA PRO A 105 35.86 5.13 11.05
C PRO A 105 36.87 4.47 12.00
N PRO A 106 36.53 4.30 13.30
CA PRO A 106 37.46 3.74 14.26
C PRO A 106 37.73 2.27 13.92
N PRO A 107 38.93 1.72 14.25
CA PRO A 107 39.28 0.34 13.87
C PRO A 107 38.26 -0.71 14.33
N VAL A 108 37.63 -0.49 15.47
CA VAL A 108 36.58 -1.37 16.05
C VAL A 108 35.31 -1.44 15.20
N SER A 109 35.07 -0.48 14.31
CA SER A 109 33.93 -0.51 13.38
C SER A 109 34.10 -1.54 12.26
N GLY A 110 35.34 -1.97 11.97
CA GLY A 110 35.66 -2.84 10.84
C GLY A 110 35.55 -2.17 9.46
N LYS A 111 35.16 -0.90 9.38
CA LYS A 111 35.02 -0.13 8.14
C LYS A 111 36.30 0.66 7.85
N LYS A 112 36.65 0.80 6.57
CA LYS A 112 37.79 1.61 6.10
C LYS A 112 37.42 2.30 4.80
N LEU A 113 37.82 3.57 4.65
CA LEU A 113 37.71 4.26 3.37
C LEU A 113 38.85 3.84 2.44
N THR A 114 38.53 3.70 1.16
CA THR A 114 39.52 3.56 0.09
C THR A 114 40.12 4.93 -0.26
N PRO A 115 41.33 4.97 -0.87
CA PRO A 115 41.93 6.22 -1.33
C PRO A 115 41.01 7.03 -2.25
N GLN A 116 40.24 6.35 -3.10
CA GLN A 116 39.31 7.00 -4.03
C GLN A 116 38.12 7.62 -3.30
N GLN A 117 37.60 6.98 -2.25
CA GLN A 117 36.54 7.58 -1.42
C GLN A 117 37.04 8.82 -0.67
N ILE A 118 38.27 8.79 -0.15
CA ILE A 118 38.90 9.97 0.49
C ILE A 118 39.07 11.10 -0.52
N ASP A 119 39.50 10.81 -1.75
CA ASP A 119 39.63 11.78 -2.83
C ASP A 119 38.26 12.40 -3.20
N THR A 120 37.21 11.58 -3.34
CA THR A 120 35.84 12.06 -3.58
C THR A 120 35.37 13.03 -2.51
N LEU A 121 35.52 12.67 -1.23
CA LEU A 121 35.15 13.56 -0.12
C LEU A 121 35.98 14.85 -0.10
N THR A 122 37.27 14.75 -0.42
CA THR A 122 38.17 15.91 -0.52
C THR A 122 37.71 16.88 -1.61
N LYS A 123 37.46 16.35 -2.81
CA LYS A 123 36.98 17.15 -3.96
C LYS A 123 35.64 17.79 -3.68
N TRP A 124 34.69 17.02 -3.13
CA TRP A 124 33.38 17.55 -2.76
C TRP A 124 33.48 18.72 -1.78
N ILE A 125 34.31 18.59 -0.73
CA ILE A 125 34.53 19.69 0.22
C ILE A 125 35.18 20.90 -0.46
N ALA A 126 36.20 20.67 -1.29
CA ALA A 126 36.85 21.74 -2.05
C ALA A 126 35.88 22.46 -3.01
N GLN A 127 34.88 21.74 -3.54
CA GLN A 127 33.82 22.27 -4.41
C GLN A 127 32.70 22.99 -3.64
N GLY A 128 32.82 23.12 -2.31
CA GLY A 128 31.86 23.84 -1.48
C GLY A 128 30.93 22.95 -0.66
N ALA A 129 31.17 21.63 -0.64
CA ALA A 129 30.42 20.66 0.17
C ALA A 129 28.89 20.77 0.02
N GLU A 130 28.40 20.97 -1.21
CA GLU A 130 26.96 21.08 -1.44
C GLU A 130 26.24 19.78 -1.06
N TYR A 131 25.26 19.87 -0.18
CA TYR A 131 24.38 18.76 0.18
C TYR A 131 23.16 18.75 -0.73
N LYS A 132 22.72 17.55 -1.12
CA LYS A 132 21.43 17.34 -1.79
C LYS A 132 20.53 16.49 -0.89
N GLY A 133 19.22 16.74 -0.94
CA GLY A 133 18.23 15.85 -0.32
C GLY A 133 18.35 14.42 -0.89
N HIS A 134 17.78 13.42 -0.22
CA HIS A 134 17.81 12.05 -0.78
C HIS A 134 17.20 12.05 -2.18
N TRP A 135 17.83 11.33 -3.11
CA TRP A 135 17.47 11.35 -4.53
C TRP A 135 15.99 11.03 -4.76
N SER A 136 15.39 10.18 -3.92
CA SER A 136 13.96 9.83 -3.99
C SER A 136 13.01 10.98 -3.63
N PHE A 137 13.49 11.99 -2.88
CA PHE A 137 12.71 13.19 -2.52
C PHE A 137 12.96 14.36 -3.47
N ILE A 138 13.87 14.19 -4.42
CA ILE A 138 14.14 15.19 -5.45
C ILE A 138 13.32 14.83 -6.68
N ARG A 139 12.54 15.77 -7.17
CA ARG A 139 11.74 15.58 -8.39
C ARG A 139 12.66 15.14 -9.55
N PRO A 140 12.40 13.99 -10.19
CA PRO A 140 13.18 13.55 -11.34
C PRO A 140 13.11 14.58 -12.47
N GLN A 141 14.27 14.85 -13.08
CA GLN A 141 14.38 15.70 -14.26
C GLN A 141 14.66 14.85 -15.48
N ARG A 142 14.05 15.20 -16.62
CA ARG A 142 14.27 14.48 -17.88
C ARG A 142 15.66 14.78 -18.41
N ALA A 143 16.55 13.80 -18.37
CA ALA A 143 17.87 13.90 -18.96
C ALA A 143 17.79 13.89 -20.50
N ALA A 144 18.74 14.58 -21.15
CA ALA A 144 18.94 14.45 -22.59
C ALA A 144 19.58 13.08 -22.88
N PRO A 145 19.12 12.32 -23.88
CA PRO A 145 19.75 11.07 -24.26
C PRO A 145 21.20 11.29 -24.70
N PRO A 146 22.15 10.44 -24.28
CA PRO A 146 23.56 10.61 -24.62
C PRO A 146 23.84 10.36 -26.11
N ALA A 147 24.96 10.90 -26.57
CA ALA A 147 25.56 10.52 -27.85
C ALA A 147 26.28 9.17 -27.66
N VAL A 148 26.10 8.25 -28.62
CA VAL A 148 26.51 6.85 -28.47
C VAL A 148 27.23 6.35 -29.72
N SER A 149 28.02 5.30 -29.57
CA SER A 149 28.81 4.74 -30.66
C SER A 149 27.97 4.07 -31.75
N ASP A 150 26.85 3.43 -31.38
CA ASP A 150 25.95 2.71 -32.28
C ASP A 150 24.51 3.23 -32.17
N GLU A 151 24.19 4.25 -32.97
CA GLU A 151 22.84 4.81 -33.05
C GLU A 151 21.85 3.87 -33.72
N ALA A 152 22.30 2.96 -34.58
CA ALA A 152 21.44 2.04 -35.32
C ALA A 152 20.88 0.93 -34.43
N TRP A 153 21.62 0.52 -33.40
CA TRP A 153 21.14 -0.41 -32.38
C TRP A 153 20.08 0.19 -31.46
N CYS A 154 20.15 1.50 -31.20
CA CYS A 154 19.24 2.19 -30.27
C CYS A 154 17.85 2.38 -30.89
N ARG A 155 16.84 1.62 -30.42
CA ARG A 155 15.45 1.69 -30.90
C ARG A 155 14.64 2.76 -30.15
N ASN A 156 14.99 3.03 -28.90
CA ASN A 156 14.32 4.02 -28.07
C ASN A 156 15.34 4.82 -27.20
N PRO A 157 14.91 5.91 -26.52
CA PRO A 157 15.83 6.73 -25.73
C PRO A 157 16.53 6.01 -24.57
N ILE A 158 15.94 4.95 -24.01
CA ILE A 158 16.55 4.15 -22.93
C ILE A 158 17.79 3.42 -23.45
N ASP A 159 17.72 2.89 -24.67
CA ASP A 159 18.81 2.15 -25.29
C ASP A 159 20.08 3.00 -25.41
N ARG A 160 19.94 4.33 -25.56
CA ARG A 160 21.09 5.25 -25.58
C ARG A 160 21.83 5.28 -24.23
N PHE A 161 21.12 5.28 -23.12
CA PHE A 161 21.75 5.21 -21.79
C PHE A 161 22.41 3.85 -21.54
N VAL A 162 21.82 2.76 -22.05
CA VAL A 162 22.45 1.43 -22.00
C VAL A 162 23.71 1.40 -22.85
N MET A 163 23.66 1.92 -24.08
CA MET A 163 24.80 1.96 -24.99
C MET A 163 25.93 2.84 -24.46
N GLU A 164 25.66 4.01 -23.88
CA GLU A 164 26.67 4.83 -23.20
C GLU A 164 27.42 4.02 -22.12
N LYS A 165 26.69 3.20 -21.35
CA LYS A 165 27.32 2.34 -20.34
C LYS A 165 28.15 1.22 -20.95
N LEU A 166 27.69 0.63 -22.06
CA LEU A 166 28.47 -0.38 -22.80
C LEU A 166 29.75 0.23 -23.39
N ASP A 167 29.64 1.40 -24.01
CA ASP A 167 30.76 2.16 -24.58
C ASP A 167 31.84 2.45 -23.53
N THR A 168 31.43 2.98 -22.37
CA THR A 168 32.35 3.29 -21.26
C THR A 168 33.00 2.06 -20.63
N THR A 169 32.39 0.88 -20.76
CA THR A 169 32.93 -0.39 -20.23
C THR A 169 33.63 -1.23 -21.30
N GLY A 170 33.66 -0.78 -22.56
CA GLY A 170 34.23 -1.53 -23.68
C GLY A 170 33.45 -2.79 -24.06
N LEU A 171 32.18 -2.88 -23.64
CA LEU A 171 31.28 -3.99 -23.97
C LEU A 171 30.48 -3.69 -25.23
N LYS A 172 29.95 -4.74 -25.86
CA LYS A 172 29.06 -4.63 -27.03
C LYS A 172 27.71 -5.28 -26.72
N PRO A 173 26.61 -4.85 -27.36
CA PRO A 173 25.34 -5.53 -27.23
C PRO A 173 25.43 -6.99 -27.66
N SER A 174 24.71 -7.86 -26.95
CA SER A 174 24.53 -9.26 -27.35
C SER A 174 23.68 -9.34 -28.62
N ALA A 175 23.94 -10.38 -29.43
CA ALA A 175 23.08 -10.68 -30.57
C ALA A 175 21.65 -11.01 -30.09
N GLU A 176 20.66 -10.65 -30.91
CA GLU A 176 19.27 -10.99 -30.66
C GLU A 176 19.09 -12.51 -30.63
N ALA A 177 18.25 -12.99 -29.71
CA ALA A 177 17.98 -14.42 -29.59
C ALA A 177 17.17 -14.93 -30.80
N ASP A 178 17.22 -16.24 -31.06
CA ASP A 178 16.39 -16.84 -32.11
C ASP A 178 14.89 -16.68 -31.79
N ARG A 179 14.05 -16.72 -32.83
CA ARG A 179 12.61 -16.48 -32.71
C ARG A 179 11.91 -17.42 -31.72
N VAL A 180 12.30 -18.69 -31.64
CA VAL A 180 11.70 -19.65 -30.70
C VAL A 180 12.04 -19.26 -29.27
N THR A 181 13.29 -18.88 -29.01
CA THR A 181 13.70 -18.36 -27.70
C THR A 181 12.98 -17.06 -27.35
N LEU A 182 12.82 -16.14 -28.30
CA LEU A 182 12.13 -14.86 -28.07
C LEU A 182 10.68 -15.05 -27.65
N ILE A 183 9.88 -15.81 -28.41
CA ILE A 183 8.46 -16.02 -28.07
C ILE A 183 8.31 -16.76 -26.74
N ARG A 184 9.20 -17.71 -26.44
CA ARG A 184 9.18 -18.43 -25.16
C ARG A 184 9.43 -17.48 -23.98
N ARG A 185 10.47 -16.63 -24.05
CA ARG A 185 10.80 -15.68 -22.98
C ARG A 185 9.68 -14.69 -22.75
N VAL A 186 9.24 -13.99 -23.81
CA VAL A 186 8.23 -12.94 -23.68
C VAL A 186 6.89 -13.47 -23.18
N THR A 187 6.49 -14.69 -23.58
CA THR A 187 5.23 -15.30 -23.10
C THR A 187 5.33 -15.68 -21.63
N LEU A 188 6.46 -16.25 -21.19
CA LEU A 188 6.68 -16.56 -19.77
C LEU A 188 6.72 -15.29 -18.92
N ASP A 189 7.41 -14.25 -19.39
CA ASP A 189 7.53 -12.98 -18.66
C ASP A 189 6.16 -12.31 -18.51
N LEU A 190 5.38 -12.22 -19.60
CA LEU A 190 4.12 -11.50 -19.60
C LEU A 190 2.94 -12.30 -19.06
N THR A 191 2.94 -13.64 -19.14
CA THR A 191 1.76 -14.46 -18.78
C THR A 191 2.05 -15.57 -17.78
N GLY A 192 3.32 -15.77 -17.39
CA GLY A 192 3.73 -16.83 -16.47
C GLY A 192 3.69 -18.24 -17.09
N LEU A 193 3.23 -18.39 -18.33
CA LEU A 193 3.06 -19.67 -19.02
C LEU A 193 3.87 -19.72 -20.33
N PRO A 194 4.29 -20.91 -20.78
CA PRO A 194 4.92 -21.05 -22.09
C PRO A 194 3.90 -20.80 -23.22
N PRO A 195 4.36 -20.39 -24.42
CA PRO A 195 3.49 -20.30 -25.58
C PRO A 195 3.02 -21.69 -26.02
N THR A 196 1.82 -21.74 -26.59
CA THR A 196 1.30 -22.94 -27.25
C THR A 196 2.08 -23.22 -28.56
N PRO A 197 2.11 -24.48 -29.04
CA PRO A 197 2.73 -24.80 -30.32
C PRO A 197 2.18 -23.97 -31.50
N ASP A 198 0.88 -23.69 -31.52
CA ASP A 198 0.25 -22.90 -32.57
C ASP A 198 0.67 -21.43 -32.54
N GLU A 199 0.81 -20.84 -31.34
CA GLU A 199 1.35 -19.48 -31.19
C GLU A 199 2.81 -19.40 -31.66
N VAL A 200 3.61 -20.43 -31.39
CA VAL A 200 4.99 -20.53 -31.89
C VAL A 200 5.00 -20.61 -33.42
N HIS A 201 4.22 -21.51 -34.01
CA HIS A 201 4.15 -21.65 -35.46
C HIS A 201 3.66 -20.38 -36.15
N ALA A 202 2.63 -19.73 -35.61
CA ALA A 202 2.11 -18.47 -36.12
C ALA A 202 3.18 -17.37 -36.08
N PHE A 203 3.91 -17.25 -34.96
CA PHE A 203 5.01 -16.29 -34.88
C PHE A 203 6.13 -16.63 -35.85
N LEU A 204 6.55 -17.89 -35.98
CA LEU A 204 7.62 -18.27 -36.92
C LEU A 204 7.26 -18.02 -38.38
N ALA A 205 5.98 -18.14 -38.74
CA ALA A 205 5.47 -17.89 -40.08
C ALA A 205 5.23 -16.40 -40.39
N ASP A 206 5.15 -15.52 -39.38
CA ASP A 206 4.93 -14.09 -39.59
C ASP A 206 6.22 -13.38 -40.05
N ALA A 207 6.24 -13.00 -41.33
CA ALA A 207 7.34 -12.29 -41.97
C ALA A 207 7.27 -10.76 -41.80
N ASP A 208 6.27 -10.24 -41.10
CA ASP A 208 6.17 -8.81 -40.80
C ASP A 208 7.38 -8.37 -39.96
N PRO A 209 8.03 -7.23 -40.29
CA PRO A 209 9.13 -6.71 -39.48
C PRO A 209 8.75 -6.42 -38.02
N ASN A 210 7.45 -6.24 -37.72
CA ASN A 210 6.93 -6.01 -36.37
C ASN A 210 6.26 -7.27 -35.77
N ALA A 211 6.57 -8.47 -36.26
CA ALA A 211 5.95 -9.71 -35.77
C ALA A 211 6.14 -9.90 -34.27
N TYR A 212 7.28 -9.46 -33.70
CA TYR A 212 7.55 -9.58 -32.28
C TYR A 212 6.66 -8.65 -31.44
N GLU A 213 6.52 -7.40 -31.88
CA GLU A 213 5.69 -6.38 -31.25
C GLU A 213 4.21 -6.80 -31.26
N LYS A 214 3.72 -7.40 -32.36
CA LYS A 214 2.37 -7.98 -32.40
C LYS A 214 2.16 -9.10 -31.37
N VAL A 215 3.18 -9.93 -31.13
CA VAL A 215 3.14 -10.95 -30.08
C VAL A 215 3.06 -10.27 -28.70
N VAL A 216 3.88 -9.25 -28.45
CA VAL A 216 3.85 -8.47 -27.20
C VAL A 216 2.48 -7.86 -26.97
N ASP A 217 1.92 -7.15 -27.94
CA ASP A 217 0.61 -6.49 -27.84
C ASP A 217 -0.51 -7.49 -27.55
N ARG A 218 -0.50 -8.64 -28.23
CA ARG A 218 -1.46 -9.73 -28.00
C ARG A 218 -1.35 -10.31 -26.60
N LEU A 219 -0.14 -10.43 -26.06
CA LEU A 219 0.10 -10.93 -24.70
C LEU A 219 -0.34 -9.92 -23.64
N LEU A 220 -0.02 -8.63 -23.82
CA LEU A 220 -0.46 -7.55 -22.93
C LEU A 220 -1.98 -7.41 -22.92
N ALA A 221 -2.66 -7.66 -24.05
CA ALA A 221 -4.12 -7.64 -24.16
C ALA A 221 -4.81 -8.90 -23.61
N SER A 222 -4.05 -9.95 -23.27
CA SER A 222 -4.61 -11.20 -22.75
C SER A 222 -4.91 -11.08 -21.25
N PRO A 223 -6.04 -11.61 -20.73
CA PRO A 223 -6.35 -11.59 -19.30
C PRO A 223 -5.24 -12.20 -18.40
N ARG A 224 -4.51 -13.17 -18.95
CA ARG A 224 -3.34 -13.83 -18.33
C ARG A 224 -2.21 -12.86 -17.94
N PHE A 225 -2.13 -11.71 -18.60
CA PHE A 225 -1.16 -10.67 -18.22
C PHE A 225 -1.48 -10.10 -16.83
N GLY A 226 -2.74 -9.69 -16.62
CA GLY A 226 -3.19 -9.22 -15.32
C GLY A 226 -3.03 -10.27 -14.22
N GLU A 227 -3.31 -11.55 -14.50
CA GLU A 227 -3.09 -12.66 -13.57
C GLU A 227 -1.62 -12.78 -13.14
N GLN A 228 -0.69 -12.81 -14.11
CA GLN A 228 0.75 -12.92 -13.84
C GLN A 228 1.30 -11.71 -13.09
N MET A 229 0.92 -10.50 -13.50
CA MET A 229 1.38 -9.27 -12.85
C MET A 229 0.79 -9.11 -11.45
N THR A 230 -0.46 -9.54 -11.26
CA THR A 230 -1.14 -9.50 -9.96
C THR A 230 -0.43 -10.38 -8.95
N ARG A 231 0.14 -11.53 -9.34
CA ARG A 231 0.87 -12.40 -8.42
C ARG A 231 1.94 -11.64 -7.63
N TYR A 232 2.75 -10.81 -8.30
CA TYR A 232 3.75 -9.99 -7.63
C TYR A 232 3.14 -8.92 -6.72
N TRP A 233 2.00 -8.33 -7.12
CA TRP A 233 1.29 -7.36 -6.28
C TRP A 233 0.71 -8.01 -5.02
N LEU A 234 0.14 -9.21 -5.14
CA LEU A 234 -0.41 -9.96 -4.01
C LEU A 234 0.66 -10.31 -2.98
N ASP A 235 1.88 -10.63 -3.43
CA ASP A 235 3.03 -10.85 -2.53
C ASP A 235 3.34 -9.58 -1.73
N LEU A 236 3.38 -8.41 -2.38
CA LEU A 236 3.66 -7.12 -1.71
C LEU A 236 2.62 -6.78 -0.64
N VAL A 237 1.34 -6.94 -0.98
CA VAL A 237 0.23 -6.57 -0.09
C VAL A 237 -0.07 -7.62 0.98
N ARG A 238 0.74 -8.70 1.06
CA ARG A 238 0.58 -9.81 2.02
C ARG A 238 -0.75 -10.53 1.86
N TYR A 239 -1.25 -10.61 0.63
CA TYR A 239 -2.49 -11.34 0.36
C TYR A 239 -2.31 -12.83 0.72
N GLY A 240 -3.35 -13.41 1.31
CA GLY A 240 -3.40 -14.83 1.64
C GLY A 240 -4.85 -15.28 1.71
N ASP A 241 -5.14 -16.50 1.26
CA ASP A 241 -6.47 -17.10 1.35
C ASP A 241 -6.78 -17.65 2.76
N SER A 242 -5.89 -17.43 3.73
CA SER A 242 -6.04 -17.79 5.14
C SER A 242 -5.69 -16.64 6.10
N HIS A 243 -6.04 -16.78 7.38
CA HIS A 243 -5.77 -15.78 8.44
C HIS A 243 -4.28 -15.70 8.81
N GLY A 244 -3.59 -16.85 8.90
CA GLY A 244 -2.13 -16.95 8.83
C GLY A 244 -1.31 -16.73 10.12
N LEU A 245 -1.90 -16.35 11.27
CA LEU A 245 -1.13 -16.15 12.53
C LEU A 245 -1.11 -17.37 13.45
N HIS A 246 -2.26 -17.72 14.01
CA HIS A 246 -2.40 -18.79 15.02
C HIS A 246 -2.96 -20.07 14.42
N LEU A 247 -4.04 -19.93 13.64
CA LEU A 247 -4.63 -21.00 12.85
C LEU A 247 -4.68 -20.59 11.39
N ASP A 248 -4.43 -21.55 10.51
CA ASP A 248 -4.45 -21.37 9.06
C ASP A 248 -5.87 -21.59 8.50
N ASN A 249 -6.86 -20.94 9.12
CA ASN A 249 -8.25 -21.01 8.69
C ASN A 249 -8.48 -20.13 7.46
N GLU A 250 -9.38 -20.57 6.58
CA GLU A 250 -9.72 -19.87 5.34
C GLU A 250 -10.35 -18.49 5.60
N ARG A 251 -10.04 -17.51 4.75
CA ARG A 251 -10.68 -16.18 4.70
C ARG A 251 -11.11 -15.81 3.28
N ALA A 252 -12.30 -15.23 3.15
CA ALA A 252 -12.87 -14.82 1.88
C ALA A 252 -12.45 -13.40 1.48
N LEU A 253 -11.26 -13.26 0.90
CA LEU A 253 -10.72 -11.99 0.38
C LEU A 253 -10.53 -11.97 -1.14
N TRP A 254 -10.87 -13.07 -1.83
CA TRP A 254 -10.61 -13.27 -3.27
C TRP A 254 -11.14 -12.16 -4.20
N LYS A 255 -12.22 -11.45 -3.81
CA LYS A 255 -12.72 -10.30 -4.57
C LYS A 255 -11.69 -9.17 -4.71
N TYR A 256 -10.84 -8.98 -3.70
CA TYR A 256 -9.73 -8.04 -3.80
C TYR A 256 -8.70 -8.49 -4.85
N ARG A 257 -8.32 -9.78 -4.85
CA ARG A 257 -7.46 -10.35 -5.90
C ARG A 257 -8.02 -10.11 -7.29
N GLU A 258 -9.30 -10.42 -7.50
CA GLU A 258 -9.97 -10.18 -8.79
C GLU A 258 -9.95 -8.71 -9.18
N TRP A 259 -10.17 -7.81 -8.22
CA TRP A 259 -10.08 -6.37 -8.47
C TRP A 259 -8.67 -5.96 -8.93
N VAL A 260 -7.60 -6.47 -8.33
CA VAL A 260 -6.22 -6.17 -8.75
C VAL A 260 -5.98 -6.66 -10.19
N ILE A 261 -6.40 -7.90 -10.52
CA ILE A 261 -6.29 -8.47 -11.87
C ILE A 261 -6.97 -7.55 -12.89
N ASN A 262 -8.19 -7.13 -12.58
CA ASN A 262 -8.97 -6.27 -13.47
C ASN A 262 -8.36 -4.87 -13.58
N ALA A 263 -7.84 -4.29 -12.49
CA ALA A 263 -7.18 -2.99 -12.49
C ALA A 263 -5.92 -2.98 -13.36
N ILE A 264 -5.11 -4.05 -13.30
CA ILE A 264 -3.92 -4.19 -14.15
C ILE A 264 -4.32 -4.39 -15.62
N ASN A 265 -5.26 -5.28 -15.92
CA ASN A 265 -5.71 -5.52 -17.29
C ASN A 265 -6.37 -4.26 -17.92
N ALA A 266 -7.04 -3.44 -17.12
CA ALA A 266 -7.61 -2.17 -17.56
C ALA A 266 -6.55 -1.05 -17.69
N ASN A 267 -5.28 -1.32 -17.37
CA ASN A 267 -4.22 -0.32 -17.30
C ASN A 267 -4.62 0.90 -16.46
N LYS A 268 -5.19 0.66 -15.27
CA LYS A 268 -5.66 1.71 -14.38
C LYS A 268 -4.50 2.68 -14.05
N PRO A 269 -4.70 4.00 -14.17
CA PRO A 269 -3.71 4.98 -13.76
C PRO A 269 -3.22 4.74 -12.33
N PHE A 270 -1.91 4.81 -12.11
CA PHE A 270 -1.30 4.44 -10.84
C PHE A 270 -1.81 5.29 -9.67
N ASP A 271 -2.07 6.58 -9.90
CA ASP A 271 -2.67 7.49 -8.92
C ASP A 271 -4.05 7.01 -8.45
N GLN A 272 -4.92 6.59 -9.37
CA GLN A 272 -6.22 6.01 -9.03
C GLN A 272 -6.08 4.66 -8.35
N PHE A 273 -5.21 3.79 -8.85
CA PHE A 273 -4.91 2.49 -8.26
C PHE A 273 -4.44 2.61 -6.80
N THR A 274 -3.63 3.63 -6.49
CA THR A 274 -3.19 3.95 -5.13
C THR A 274 -4.34 4.47 -4.27
N VAL A 275 -5.08 5.47 -4.73
CA VAL A 275 -6.16 6.09 -3.93
C VAL A 275 -7.25 5.08 -3.59
N GLU A 276 -7.67 4.25 -4.54
CA GLU A 276 -8.74 3.26 -4.32
C GLU A 276 -8.33 2.19 -3.30
N GLN A 277 -7.07 1.78 -3.28
CA GLN A 277 -6.58 0.80 -2.29
C GLN A 277 -6.41 1.40 -0.89
N LEU A 278 -5.93 2.64 -0.79
CA LEU A 278 -5.68 3.26 0.50
C LEU A 278 -6.97 3.74 1.18
N ALA A 279 -7.92 4.28 0.40
CA ALA A 279 -9.09 4.98 0.93
C ALA A 279 -10.31 4.96 -0.03
N GLY A 280 -10.46 3.91 -0.85
CA GLY A 280 -11.54 3.80 -1.84
C GLY A 280 -12.94 3.82 -1.23
N ASP A 281 -13.12 3.24 -0.04
CA ASP A 281 -14.38 3.28 0.72
C ASP A 281 -14.73 4.69 1.25
N LEU A 282 -13.72 5.52 1.51
CA LEU A 282 -13.86 6.91 1.95
C LEU A 282 -14.10 7.91 0.80
N LEU A 283 -14.05 7.48 -0.45
CA LEU A 283 -14.40 8.33 -1.58
C LEU A 283 -15.89 8.71 -1.54
N PRO A 284 -16.25 9.96 -1.91
CA PRO A 284 -17.65 10.34 -2.09
C PRO A 284 -18.35 9.41 -3.07
N ASP A 285 -19.54 8.92 -2.71
CA ASP A 285 -20.34 7.98 -3.51
C ASP A 285 -19.55 6.74 -3.98
N SER A 286 -18.69 6.21 -3.10
CA SER A 286 -17.79 5.10 -3.42
C SER A 286 -18.52 3.88 -4.03
N THR A 287 -18.03 3.45 -5.18
CA THR A 287 -18.52 2.28 -5.91
C THR A 287 -18.17 0.98 -5.17
N ILE A 288 -18.81 -0.13 -5.55
CA ILE A 288 -18.49 -1.45 -4.99
C ILE A 288 -17.02 -1.80 -5.27
N ASP A 289 -16.51 -1.55 -6.47
CA ASP A 289 -15.12 -1.83 -6.83
C ASP A 289 -14.12 -1.02 -5.99
N GLN A 290 -14.41 0.25 -5.71
CA GLN A 290 -13.56 1.07 -4.84
C GLN A 290 -13.57 0.57 -3.39
N LYS A 291 -14.71 0.09 -2.90
CA LYS A 291 -14.80 -0.56 -1.58
C LYS A 291 -14.05 -1.89 -1.54
N ILE A 292 -14.09 -2.68 -2.61
CA ILE A 292 -13.30 -3.91 -2.75
C ILE A 292 -11.80 -3.58 -2.75
N ALA A 293 -11.39 -2.54 -3.47
CA ALA A 293 -10.00 -2.09 -3.55
C ALA A 293 -9.41 -1.79 -2.15
N THR A 294 -10.20 -1.18 -1.26
CA THR A 294 -9.78 -0.90 0.13
C THR A 294 -9.52 -2.17 0.95
N GLY A 295 -9.86 -3.35 0.42
CA GLY A 295 -9.41 -4.65 0.93
C GLY A 295 -7.89 -4.77 1.10
N PHE A 296 -7.09 -3.92 0.43
CA PHE A 296 -5.66 -3.74 0.71
C PHE A 296 -5.36 -3.62 2.21
N ASN A 297 -6.12 -2.78 2.92
CA ASN A 297 -5.93 -2.54 4.36
C ASN A 297 -6.28 -3.77 5.23
N ARG A 298 -6.91 -4.79 4.65
CA ARG A 298 -7.32 -6.03 5.33
C ARG A 298 -6.50 -7.25 4.91
N CYS A 299 -5.49 -7.07 4.07
CA CYS A 299 -4.60 -8.16 3.67
C CYS A 299 -3.64 -8.59 4.78
N ASN A 300 -3.44 -7.76 5.82
CA ASN A 300 -2.62 -8.12 6.98
C ASN A 300 -3.06 -9.46 7.59
N VAL A 301 -2.10 -10.18 8.17
CA VAL A 301 -2.33 -11.42 8.90
C VAL A 301 -3.22 -11.13 10.13
N SER A 302 -4.18 -12.00 10.41
CA SER A 302 -5.14 -11.85 11.51
C SER A 302 -5.11 -13.01 12.50
N THR A 303 -5.79 -12.85 13.64
CA THR A 303 -5.81 -13.88 14.70
C THR A 303 -7.16 -13.97 15.40
N SER A 304 -7.38 -15.13 16.01
CA SER A 304 -8.38 -15.36 17.04
C SER A 304 -7.81 -16.25 18.15
N GLU A 305 -6.51 -16.11 18.42
CA GLU A 305 -5.79 -16.86 19.44
C GLU A 305 -6.25 -16.51 20.87
N GLY A 306 -6.62 -17.54 21.63
CA GLY A 306 -6.97 -17.38 23.03
C GLY A 306 -5.79 -16.83 23.85
N GLY A 307 -6.05 -15.79 24.65
CA GLY A 307 -5.03 -15.13 25.46
C GLY A 307 -4.39 -13.90 24.81
N SER A 308 -4.72 -13.62 23.54
CA SER A 308 -4.32 -12.35 22.91
C SER A 308 -4.99 -11.15 23.58
N ILE A 309 -4.23 -10.05 23.71
CA ILE A 309 -4.74 -8.77 24.23
C ILE A 309 -5.24 -7.94 23.05
N ASN A 310 -6.51 -7.54 23.06
CA ASN A 310 -7.14 -6.84 21.94
C ASN A 310 -6.38 -5.56 21.56
N GLU A 311 -5.99 -4.77 22.56
CA GLU A 311 -5.27 -3.51 22.38
C GLU A 311 -3.91 -3.73 21.70
N GLU A 312 -3.19 -4.80 22.06
CA GLU A 312 -1.92 -5.15 21.44
C GLU A 312 -2.10 -5.53 19.97
N VAL A 313 -3.13 -6.32 19.66
CA VAL A 313 -3.40 -6.76 18.29
C VAL A 313 -3.78 -5.58 17.39
N LEU A 314 -4.62 -4.66 17.87
CA LEU A 314 -4.98 -3.45 17.11
C LEU A 314 -3.75 -2.58 16.81
N VAL A 315 -2.85 -2.41 17.79
CA VAL A 315 -1.58 -1.70 17.57
C VAL A 315 -0.73 -2.43 16.52
N ARG A 316 -0.61 -3.75 16.59
CA ARG A 316 0.14 -4.53 15.59
C ARG A 316 -0.43 -4.37 14.18
N TYR A 317 -1.75 -4.35 14.02
CA TYR A 317 -2.40 -4.14 12.71
C TYR A 317 -2.11 -2.75 12.16
N ALA A 318 -2.20 -1.71 12.99
CA ALA A 318 -1.90 -0.36 12.57
C ALA A 318 -0.40 -0.17 12.24
N VAL A 319 0.52 -0.84 12.96
CA VAL A 319 1.94 -0.90 12.59
C VAL A 319 2.12 -1.56 11.22
N ASP A 320 1.55 -2.77 11.01
CA ASP A 320 1.67 -3.50 9.74
C ASP A 320 1.18 -2.67 8.55
N ARG A 321 0.00 -2.04 8.68
CA ARG A 321 -0.58 -1.18 7.63
C ARG A 321 0.28 0.04 7.33
N THR A 322 0.84 0.67 8.36
CA THR A 322 1.74 1.83 8.21
C THR A 322 3.04 1.44 7.51
N GLU A 323 3.66 0.34 7.94
CA GLU A 323 4.90 -0.16 7.37
C GLU A 323 4.71 -0.60 5.92
N THR A 324 3.63 -1.33 5.64
CA THR A 324 3.36 -1.75 4.26
C THR A 324 3.06 -0.58 3.36
N MET A 325 2.18 0.35 3.75
CA MET A 325 1.84 1.46 2.87
C MET A 325 3.11 2.24 2.52
N SER A 326 3.95 2.55 3.51
CA SER A 326 5.19 3.27 3.26
C SER A 326 6.18 2.47 2.40
N THR A 327 6.27 1.16 2.61
CA THR A 327 7.14 0.30 1.79
C THR A 327 6.68 0.25 0.34
N ILE A 328 5.39 0.02 0.09
CA ILE A 328 4.85 -0.18 -1.26
C ILE A 328 4.72 1.13 -2.03
N PHE A 329 4.14 2.16 -1.41
CA PHE A 329 3.75 3.38 -2.11
C PHE A 329 4.77 4.51 -1.99
N MET A 330 5.54 4.53 -0.90
CA MET A 330 6.61 5.53 -0.73
C MET A 330 8.00 4.97 -1.07
N GLY A 331 8.15 3.65 -1.15
CA GLY A 331 9.46 3.01 -1.30
C GLY A 331 10.36 3.21 -0.09
N MET A 332 9.76 3.36 1.12
CA MET A 332 10.47 3.68 2.36
C MET A 332 10.20 2.63 3.44
N THR A 333 11.24 2.21 4.15
CA THR A 333 11.16 1.17 5.18
C THR A 333 10.86 1.76 6.56
N LEU A 334 9.69 2.38 6.73
CA LEU A 334 9.38 3.09 7.99
C LEU A 334 9.26 2.18 9.22
N GLY A 335 9.27 0.84 9.08
CA GLY A 335 9.20 -0.11 10.20
C GLY A 335 10.27 0.06 11.28
N CYS A 336 11.46 0.59 10.94
CA CYS A 336 12.47 0.93 11.96
C CYS A 336 11.98 2.03 12.91
N ALA A 337 11.10 2.91 12.42
CA ALA A 337 10.61 4.07 13.16
C ALA A 337 9.58 3.72 14.26
N VAL A 338 9.19 2.45 14.37
CA VAL A 338 8.28 1.96 15.42
C VAL A 338 8.88 2.16 16.82
N CYS A 339 10.18 1.87 16.98
CA CYS A 339 10.85 1.84 18.29
C CYS A 339 11.80 3.02 18.54
N HIS A 340 12.34 3.63 17.50
CA HIS A 340 13.30 4.74 17.56
C HIS A 340 13.21 5.58 16.29
N ASP A 341 13.92 6.70 16.15
CA ASP A 341 13.98 7.43 14.87
C ASP A 341 14.63 6.57 13.76
N HIS A 342 14.22 6.72 12.50
CA HIS A 342 14.75 5.88 11.42
C HIS A 342 16.28 6.04 11.27
N LYS A 343 17.00 4.92 11.14
CA LYS A 343 18.48 4.90 11.18
C LYS A 343 19.16 5.56 9.99
N PHE A 344 18.48 5.61 8.84
CA PHE A 344 19.06 6.02 7.56
C PHE A 344 18.27 7.10 6.83
N ASP A 345 17.01 7.28 7.19
CA ASP A 345 16.07 8.16 6.51
C ASP A 345 15.63 9.23 7.50
N PRO A 346 15.30 10.44 7.02
CA PRO A 346 14.95 11.56 7.88
C PRO A 346 13.49 11.46 8.36
N VAL A 347 13.15 10.35 9.02
CA VAL A 347 11.82 10.11 9.58
C VAL A 347 11.95 9.82 11.07
N THR A 348 11.30 10.64 11.87
CA THR A 348 11.25 10.48 13.32
C THR A 348 10.21 9.44 13.72
N GLN A 349 10.39 8.86 14.91
CA GLN A 349 9.37 8.00 15.52
C GLN A 349 8.03 8.74 15.66
N LYS A 350 8.07 10.04 15.97
CA LYS A 350 6.87 10.86 16.07
C LYS A 350 6.09 10.89 14.75
N GLU A 351 6.76 11.08 13.63
CA GLU A 351 6.14 11.10 12.30
C GLU A 351 5.57 9.72 11.93
N PHE A 352 6.25 8.63 12.30
CA PHE A 352 5.69 7.28 12.17
C PHE A 352 4.35 7.16 12.92
N TYR A 353 4.28 7.59 14.17
CA TYR A 353 3.03 7.51 14.94
C TYR A 353 1.94 8.50 14.49
N GLN A 354 2.31 9.59 13.80
CA GLN A 354 1.33 10.45 13.12
C GLN A 354 0.70 9.74 11.92
N LEU A 355 1.48 8.98 11.16
CA LEU A 355 0.96 8.18 10.05
C LEU A 355 0.16 6.96 10.55
N PHE A 356 0.65 6.30 11.59
CA PHE A 356 -0.05 5.22 12.31
C PHE A 356 -1.47 5.60 12.73
N ALA A 357 -1.68 6.84 13.16
CA ALA A 357 -2.98 7.31 13.62
C ALA A 357 -4.09 7.15 12.57
N PHE A 358 -3.77 7.23 11.27
CA PHE A 358 -4.74 6.98 10.19
C PHE A 358 -5.20 5.52 10.15
N TYR A 359 -4.30 4.57 10.43
CA TYR A 359 -4.59 3.13 10.39
C TYR A 359 -5.13 2.59 11.72
N ASN A 360 -4.85 3.27 12.82
CA ASN A 360 -5.39 2.97 14.15
C ASN A 360 -6.81 3.51 14.37
N ALA A 361 -7.48 3.97 13.30
CA ALA A 361 -8.88 4.38 13.29
C ALA A 361 -9.79 3.37 12.54
N SER A 362 -9.25 2.20 12.19
CA SER A 362 -9.98 1.19 11.41
C SER A 362 -11.12 0.55 12.22
N ALA A 363 -12.18 0.16 11.52
CA ALA A 363 -13.42 -0.39 12.10
C ALA A 363 -13.36 -1.90 12.37
N ASP A 364 -12.28 -2.60 11.98
CA ASP A 364 -12.12 -4.02 12.22
C ASP A 364 -11.85 -4.34 13.70
N ALA A 365 -12.44 -5.43 14.18
CA ALA A 365 -12.17 -5.92 15.53
C ALA A 365 -10.77 -6.53 15.61
N ALA A 366 -10.21 -6.56 16.82
CA ALA A 366 -8.91 -7.16 17.08
C ALA A 366 -8.85 -8.66 16.70
N MET A 367 -9.96 -9.38 16.87
CA MET A 367 -10.04 -10.82 16.60
C MET A 367 -10.94 -11.10 15.41
N ASP A 368 -10.50 -12.00 14.52
CA ASP A 368 -11.27 -12.43 13.36
C ASP A 368 -12.35 -13.48 13.69
N GLY A 369 -12.32 -14.03 14.92
CA GLY A 369 -13.25 -15.06 15.38
C GLY A 369 -13.17 -16.39 14.61
N ASN A 370 -12.07 -16.62 13.87
CA ASN A 370 -11.92 -17.70 12.90
C ASN A 370 -13.01 -17.71 11.81
N ALA A 371 -13.65 -16.57 11.55
CA ALA A 371 -14.73 -16.46 10.59
C ALA A 371 -14.19 -16.46 9.15
N LEU A 372 -14.93 -17.06 8.23
CA LEU A 372 -14.61 -16.98 6.79
C LEU A 372 -14.64 -15.52 6.29
N ALA A 373 -15.58 -14.72 6.79
CA ALA A 373 -15.77 -13.33 6.39
C ALA A 373 -15.91 -12.44 7.64
N PRO A 374 -14.79 -12.11 8.33
CA PRO A 374 -14.84 -11.31 9.55
C PRO A 374 -15.33 -9.89 9.25
N PRO A 375 -16.24 -9.32 10.07
CA PRO A 375 -16.74 -7.96 9.86
C PRO A 375 -15.62 -6.92 10.01
N PRO A 376 -15.74 -5.75 9.34
CA PRO A 376 -16.82 -5.37 8.43
C PRO A 376 -16.75 -6.12 7.08
N THR A 377 -17.90 -6.45 6.50
CA THR A 377 -17.97 -7.11 5.17
C THR A 377 -18.97 -6.41 4.28
N ILE A 378 -18.75 -6.51 2.98
CA ILE A 378 -19.67 -6.00 1.95
C ILE A 378 -20.22 -7.17 1.15
N LYS A 379 -21.47 -7.05 0.71
CA LYS A 379 -22.04 -7.97 -0.27
C LYS A 379 -21.62 -7.53 -1.66
N VAL A 380 -21.05 -8.45 -2.43
CA VAL A 380 -20.58 -8.21 -3.80
C VAL A 380 -21.39 -9.09 -4.76
N PRO A 381 -22.59 -8.65 -5.18
CA PRO A 381 -23.41 -9.41 -6.12
C PRO A 381 -22.72 -9.48 -7.49
N THR A 382 -22.93 -10.59 -8.21
CA THR A 382 -22.60 -10.67 -9.64
C THR A 382 -23.50 -9.74 -10.45
N SER A 383 -23.15 -9.48 -11.71
CA SER A 383 -24.03 -8.72 -12.63
C SER A 383 -25.41 -9.35 -12.77
N GLU A 384 -25.46 -10.69 -12.85
CA GLU A 384 -26.71 -11.46 -12.88
C GLU A 384 -27.51 -11.32 -11.57
N GLN A 385 -26.85 -11.41 -10.42
CA GLN A 385 -27.50 -11.21 -9.12
C GLN A 385 -28.00 -9.77 -8.96
N THR A 386 -27.25 -8.77 -9.43
CA THR A 386 -27.68 -7.37 -9.40
C THR A 386 -28.94 -7.16 -10.25
N ALA A 387 -29.00 -7.75 -11.45
CA ALA A 387 -30.19 -7.71 -12.30
C ALA A 387 -31.38 -8.43 -11.64
N MET A 388 -31.13 -9.58 -11.00
CA MET A 388 -32.15 -10.32 -10.26
C MET A 388 -32.68 -9.54 -9.06
N ILE A 389 -31.81 -8.88 -8.30
CA ILE A 389 -32.20 -8.01 -7.17
C ILE A 389 -33.10 -6.88 -7.67
N ALA A 390 -32.72 -6.21 -8.76
CA ALA A 390 -33.53 -5.14 -9.34
C ALA A 390 -34.92 -5.60 -9.80
N ASP A 391 -35.01 -6.77 -10.43
CA ASP A 391 -36.28 -7.39 -10.82
C ASP A 391 -37.14 -7.75 -9.60
N LEU A 392 -36.54 -8.34 -8.57
CA LEU A 392 -37.23 -8.67 -7.33
C LEU A 392 -37.71 -7.43 -6.58
N ASP A 393 -36.92 -6.36 -6.53
CA ASP A 393 -37.31 -5.09 -5.91
C ASP A 393 -38.50 -4.45 -6.64
N ALA A 394 -38.52 -4.51 -7.98
CA ALA A 394 -39.66 -4.06 -8.78
C ALA A 394 -40.93 -4.87 -8.48
N LYS A 395 -40.82 -6.19 -8.35
CA LYS A 395 -41.93 -7.08 -7.96
C LYS A 395 -42.42 -6.79 -6.55
N ILE A 396 -41.51 -6.58 -5.60
CA ILE A 396 -41.85 -6.23 -4.21
C ILE A 396 -42.59 -4.90 -4.16
N ALA A 397 -42.11 -3.88 -4.90
CA ALA A 397 -42.78 -2.59 -4.99
C ALA A 397 -44.20 -2.75 -5.55
N SER A 398 -44.37 -3.49 -6.63
CA SER A 398 -45.69 -3.77 -7.22
C SER A 398 -46.63 -4.48 -6.24
N VAL A 399 -46.15 -5.49 -5.50
CA VAL A 399 -46.95 -6.20 -4.50
C VAL A 399 -47.31 -5.28 -3.33
N LYS A 400 -46.39 -4.42 -2.88
CA LYS A 400 -46.69 -3.41 -1.84
C LYS A 400 -47.79 -2.46 -2.29
N ASP A 401 -47.74 -1.96 -3.52
CA ASP A 401 -48.78 -1.09 -4.08
C ASP A 401 -50.14 -1.81 -4.16
N GLN A 402 -50.15 -3.09 -4.52
CA GLN A 402 -51.36 -3.91 -4.51
C GLN A 402 -51.92 -4.10 -3.09
N ILE A 403 -51.07 -4.38 -2.10
CA ILE A 403 -51.46 -4.49 -0.69
C ILE A 403 -52.06 -3.17 -0.22
N THR A 404 -51.39 -2.04 -0.47
CA THR A 404 -51.89 -0.71 -0.09
C THR A 404 -53.23 -0.41 -0.74
N SER A 405 -53.40 -0.74 -2.02
CA SER A 405 -54.67 -0.57 -2.74
C SER A 405 -55.77 -1.46 -2.18
N ALA A 406 -55.46 -2.71 -1.85
CA ALA A 406 -56.41 -3.63 -1.24
C ALA A 406 -56.83 -3.16 0.15
N LEU A 407 -55.89 -2.74 1.00
CA LEU A 407 -56.17 -2.21 2.33
C LEU A 407 -57.04 -0.95 2.28
N ALA A 408 -56.84 -0.07 1.30
CA ALA A 408 -57.68 1.12 1.12
C ALA A 408 -59.14 0.78 0.77
N SER A 409 -59.41 -0.42 0.27
CA SER A 409 -60.77 -0.91 -0.01
C SER A 409 -61.44 -1.62 1.18
N VAL A 410 -60.69 -1.89 2.25
CA VAL A 410 -61.21 -2.52 3.46
C VAL A 410 -61.66 -1.44 4.44
N ASP A 411 -62.96 -1.36 4.68
CA ASP A 411 -63.53 -0.57 5.77
C ASP A 411 -63.40 -1.36 7.07
N TYR A 412 -62.27 -1.19 7.77
CA TYR A 412 -62.04 -1.79 9.07
C TYR A 412 -62.45 -0.83 10.17
N VAL A 413 -63.58 -1.13 10.81
CA VAL A 413 -63.96 -0.50 12.07
C VAL A 413 -63.42 -1.39 13.19
N ASP A 414 -62.41 -0.88 13.91
CA ASP A 414 -61.88 -1.57 15.09
C ASP A 414 -63.02 -1.69 16.13
N PRO A 415 -63.40 -2.91 16.55
CA PRO A 415 -64.49 -3.11 17.51
C PRO A 415 -64.19 -2.52 18.90
N GLY A 416 -62.96 -2.07 19.16
CA GLY A 416 -62.51 -1.44 20.40
C GLY A 416 -62.50 0.09 20.42
N VAL A 417 -62.92 0.79 19.35
CA VAL A 417 -62.95 2.27 19.31
C VAL A 417 -64.08 2.80 20.20
N GLY A 418 -63.77 2.88 21.49
CA GLY A 418 -64.66 3.37 22.54
C GLY A 418 -64.19 3.01 23.95
N THR A 419 -63.36 1.97 24.09
CA THR A 419 -62.79 1.55 25.37
C THR A 419 -61.29 1.31 25.20
N VAL A 420 -60.51 2.38 25.01
CA VAL A 420 -59.07 2.31 25.25
C VAL A 420 -58.89 2.37 26.77
N PRO A 421 -58.43 1.31 27.45
CA PRO A 421 -58.17 1.38 28.88
C PRO A 421 -57.09 2.44 29.13
N THR A 422 -57.37 3.40 30.02
CA THR A 422 -56.41 4.45 30.39
C THR A 422 -55.18 3.92 31.13
N SER A 423 -55.19 2.66 31.56
CA SER A 423 -54.01 1.91 31.96
C SER A 423 -54.13 0.45 31.54
N LEU A 424 -53.03 -0.12 31.06
CA LEU A 424 -52.84 -1.56 30.93
C LEU A 424 -51.97 -1.98 32.10
N GLU A 425 -52.60 -2.52 33.15
CA GLU A 425 -51.87 -3.21 34.22
C GLU A 425 -51.52 -4.61 33.71
N PRO A 426 -50.24 -4.98 33.58
CA PRO A 426 -49.86 -6.35 33.27
C PRO A 426 -50.40 -7.26 34.38
N ALA A 427 -51.26 -8.20 34.03
CA ALA A 427 -51.76 -9.20 34.96
C ALA A 427 -51.56 -10.59 34.36
N GLU A 428 -50.84 -11.45 35.08
CA GLU A 428 -50.73 -12.87 34.79
C GLU A 428 -51.63 -13.63 35.76
N PHE A 429 -52.61 -14.36 35.23
CA PHE A 429 -53.51 -15.20 36.03
C PHE A 429 -53.08 -16.65 35.89
N ILE A 430 -52.65 -17.26 37.01
CA ILE A 430 -52.34 -18.69 37.09
C ILE A 430 -53.54 -19.38 37.73
N TRP A 431 -54.23 -20.23 36.98
CA TRP A 431 -55.38 -21.00 37.45
C TRP A 431 -54.95 -22.40 37.88
N ILE A 432 -55.20 -22.77 39.13
CA ILE A 432 -55.13 -24.14 39.63
C ILE A 432 -56.55 -24.60 39.93
N GLU A 433 -56.92 -25.76 39.40
CA GLU A 433 -58.30 -26.27 39.45
C GLU A 433 -58.56 -27.10 40.73
N ASP A 434 -59.77 -26.95 41.26
CA ASP A 434 -60.43 -27.60 42.39
C ASP A 434 -59.78 -27.45 43.78
N GLU A 435 -58.48 -27.73 43.93
CA GLU A 435 -57.73 -27.54 45.17
C GLU A 435 -56.21 -27.56 44.93
N ALA A 436 -55.45 -27.04 45.90
CA ALA A 436 -54.01 -27.18 45.89
C ALA A 436 -53.60 -28.67 46.04
N PRO A 437 -52.57 -29.15 45.32
CA PRO A 437 -52.10 -30.53 45.47
C PRO A 437 -51.77 -30.85 46.94
N ALA A 438 -52.12 -32.05 47.39
CA ALA A 438 -51.85 -32.50 48.76
C ALA A 438 -50.35 -32.38 49.09
N GLY A 439 -50.02 -31.61 50.13
CA GLY A 439 -48.64 -31.34 50.56
C GLY A 439 -47.97 -30.13 49.91
N ALA A 440 -48.66 -29.39 49.03
CA ALA A 440 -48.14 -28.15 48.46
C ALA A 440 -48.03 -27.04 49.53
N GLN A 441 -46.88 -26.39 49.61
CA GLN A 441 -46.71 -25.16 50.38
C GLN A 441 -47.05 -23.95 49.50
N LEU A 442 -48.22 -23.38 49.70
CA LEU A 442 -48.71 -22.25 48.91
C LEU A 442 -47.99 -20.96 49.32
N GLN A 443 -47.39 -20.25 48.36
CA GLN A 443 -46.70 -18.97 48.56
C GLN A 443 -47.23 -17.91 47.59
N GLY A 444 -47.38 -16.67 48.06
CA GLY A 444 -47.94 -15.50 47.35
C GLY A 444 -49.48 -15.46 47.38
N ASP A 445 -50.08 -14.28 47.53
CA ASP A 445 -51.55 -14.05 47.62
C ASP A 445 -52.27 -15.09 48.51
N THR A 446 -51.86 -15.18 49.76
CA THR A 446 -52.48 -16.07 50.75
C THR A 446 -53.48 -15.32 51.63
N PRO A 447 -54.70 -15.85 51.86
CA PRO A 447 -55.18 -17.17 51.41
C PRO A 447 -55.54 -17.19 49.92
N TRP A 448 -55.26 -18.31 49.26
CA TRP A 448 -55.68 -18.51 47.88
C TRP A 448 -57.20 -18.46 47.76
N GLU A 449 -57.70 -17.66 46.85
CA GLU A 449 -59.13 -17.54 46.58
C GLU A 449 -59.53 -18.51 45.46
N PHE A 450 -60.46 -19.42 45.74
CA PHE A 450 -61.04 -20.31 44.75
C PHE A 450 -62.42 -19.81 44.33
N VAL A 451 -62.62 -19.65 43.03
CA VAL A 451 -63.82 -19.10 42.41
C VAL A 451 -64.47 -20.14 41.50
N SER A 452 -65.76 -19.98 41.18
CA SER A 452 -66.55 -20.93 40.37
C SER A 452 -67.17 -20.26 39.14
N ALA A 453 -67.49 -21.08 38.14
CA ALA A 453 -68.32 -20.68 37.01
C ALA A 453 -69.76 -20.31 37.46
N PRO A 454 -70.48 -19.42 36.74
CA PRO A 454 -70.13 -18.82 35.45
C PRO A 454 -69.30 -17.53 35.57
N ASP A 455 -69.22 -16.95 36.77
CA ASP A 455 -68.63 -15.63 36.97
C ASP A 455 -67.10 -15.61 36.79
N HIS A 456 -66.47 -16.79 36.87
CA HIS A 456 -65.03 -16.97 36.69
C HIS A 456 -64.73 -18.20 35.82
N PRO A 457 -63.66 -18.15 35.00
CA PRO A 457 -63.30 -19.27 34.14
C PRO A 457 -62.88 -20.49 34.99
N VAL A 458 -63.58 -21.60 34.80
CA VAL A 458 -63.21 -22.93 35.30
C VAL A 458 -63.04 -23.80 34.06
N HIS A 459 -61.80 -24.16 33.74
CA HIS A 459 -61.49 -24.88 32.50
C HIS A 459 -61.76 -26.39 32.66
N THR A 460 -61.51 -26.93 33.84
CA THR A 460 -61.85 -28.31 34.22
C THR A 460 -62.22 -28.37 35.71
N GLY A 461 -63.26 -29.11 36.08
CA GLY A 461 -63.66 -29.25 37.50
C GLY A 461 -64.80 -28.30 37.91
N THR A 462 -64.77 -27.85 39.17
CA THR A 462 -65.82 -27.04 39.82
C THR A 462 -65.35 -25.67 40.33
N LYS A 463 -64.04 -25.51 40.59
CA LYS A 463 -63.45 -24.26 41.06
C LYS A 463 -62.09 -24.02 40.42
N SER A 464 -61.70 -22.76 40.23
CA SER A 464 -60.36 -22.35 39.81
C SER A 464 -59.77 -21.33 40.78
N SER A 465 -58.46 -21.36 41.03
CA SER A 465 -57.81 -20.40 41.92
C SER A 465 -57.53 -19.09 41.20
N ARG A 466 -57.97 -17.96 41.74
CA ARG A 466 -57.60 -16.63 41.23
C ARG A 466 -56.40 -16.10 41.99
N ARG A 467 -55.34 -15.69 41.28
CA ARG A 467 -54.16 -15.05 41.86
C ARG A 467 -53.82 -13.79 41.09
N LYS A 468 -53.39 -12.73 41.79
CA LYS A 468 -52.92 -11.50 41.18
C LYS A 468 -51.42 -11.38 41.49
N ALA A 469 -50.59 -11.26 40.46
CA ALA A 469 -49.22 -10.85 40.68
C ALA A 469 -49.20 -9.33 40.85
N ASP A 470 -48.59 -8.82 41.93
CA ASP A 470 -48.21 -7.40 41.99
C ASP A 470 -46.99 -7.21 41.07
N ALA A 471 -47.01 -6.15 40.24
CA ALA A 471 -45.97 -5.85 39.25
C ALA A 471 -44.63 -5.44 39.87
#